data_AF-A0A3C0KFB8-F1
#
_entry.id   AF-A0A3C0KFB8-F1
#
_cell.length_a   1.000
_cell.length_b   1.000
_cell.length_c   1.000
_cell.angle_alpha   90.00
_cell.angle_beta   90.00
_cell.angle_gamma   90.00
#
_symmetry.space_group_name_H-M   'P 1'
#
loop_
_entity.id
_entity.type
_entity.pdbx_description
1 polymer ?
#
loop_
_entity_poly.entity_id
_entity_poly.type
_entity_poly.pdbx_seq_one_letter_code
_entity_poly.pdbx_strand_id
1 'polypeptide(L)'
;MEDKLHERVVGQDEAISAVANAIRRSRSGLSDPNRPTGSFLFLGPTGVGKTELCKALAGFLFDSEEHLVRIDMSEFMEKHSVARLIGAPPGYVGYEEGGYLTEAVRRKPYSVLLLDEVE
;
A
#
# COMPACT_ATOMS: atom_id res chain seq x y z
N MET A 1 -13.68 7.88 11.09
CA MET A 1 -12.35 7.65 10.49
C MET A 1 -12.18 8.61 9.34
N GLU A 2 -13.20 8.71 8.49
CA GLU A 2 -13.44 9.70 7.46
C GLU A 2 -13.07 11.11 7.92
N ASP A 3 -13.63 11.62 9.02
CA ASP A 3 -13.28 12.94 9.56
C ASP A 3 -11.77 13.10 9.82
N LYS A 4 -11.12 12.05 10.34
CA LYS A 4 -9.67 12.05 10.58
C LYS A 4 -8.84 12.03 9.30
N LEU A 5 -9.32 11.36 8.26
CA LEU A 5 -8.66 11.41 6.95
C LEU A 5 -8.91 12.77 6.27
N HIS A 6 -10.09 13.38 6.47
CA HIS A 6 -10.44 14.69 5.96
C HIS A 6 -9.67 15.85 6.58
N GLU A 7 -9.07 15.67 7.77
CA GLU A 7 -8.10 16.61 8.33
C GLU A 7 -6.89 16.82 7.39
N ARG A 8 -6.61 15.88 6.48
CA ARG A 8 -5.49 15.94 5.53
C ARG A 8 -5.89 15.87 4.06
N VAL A 9 -6.97 15.17 3.73
CA VAL A 9 -7.43 14.95 2.35
C VAL A 9 -8.75 15.66 2.13
N VAL A 10 -8.73 16.73 1.33
CA VAL A 10 -9.92 17.51 1.00
C VAL A 10 -10.67 16.86 -0.17
N GLY A 11 -11.98 16.66 -0.02
CA GLY A 11 -12.81 15.96 -1.00
C GLY A 11 -12.52 14.45 -1.04
N GLN A 12 -12.66 13.83 -2.21
CA GLN A 12 -12.46 12.38 -2.41
C GLN A 12 -13.37 11.51 -1.50
N ASP A 13 -14.57 12.00 -1.19
CA ASP A 13 -15.47 11.42 -0.19
C ASP A 13 -15.78 9.94 -0.47
N GLU A 14 -15.95 9.57 -1.73
CA GLU A 14 -16.20 8.19 -2.15
C GLU A 14 -15.01 7.28 -1.84
N ALA A 15 -13.80 7.69 -2.20
CA ALA A 15 -12.58 6.92 -1.96
C ALA A 15 -12.32 6.76 -0.46
N ILE A 16 -12.46 7.84 0.31
CA ILE A 16 -12.32 7.84 1.77
C ILE A 16 -13.35 6.91 2.42
N SER A 17 -14.61 6.99 2.00
CA SER A 17 -15.69 6.13 2.51
C SER A 17 -15.46 4.66 2.18
N ALA A 18 -14.99 4.35 0.97
CA ALA A 18 -14.67 2.99 0.55
C ALA A 18 -13.55 2.38 1.40
N VAL A 19 -12.47 3.14 1.65
CA VAL A 19 -11.36 2.74 2.51
C VAL A 19 -11.84 2.52 3.95
N ALA A 20 -12.56 3.48 4.53
CA ALA A 20 -13.07 3.38 5.89
C ALA A 20 -13.98 2.16 6.08
N ASN A 21 -14.83 1.86 5.09
CA ASN A 21 -15.69 0.67 5.12
C ASN A 21 -14.90 -0.64 5.09
N ALA A 22 -13.83 -0.75 4.31
CA ALA A 22 -12.99 -1.94 4.30
C ALA A 22 -12.29 -2.16 5.66
N ILE A 23 -11.74 -1.09 6.25
CA ILE A 23 -11.13 -1.17 7.59
C ILE A 23 -12.15 -1.59 8.65
N ARG A 24 -13.37 -1.02 8.62
CA ARG A 24 -14.45 -1.41 9.56
C ARG A 24 -14.81 -2.89 9.45
N ARG A 25 -14.99 -3.42 8.23
CA ARG A 25 -15.28 -4.85 8.02
C ARG A 25 -14.17 -5.77 8.52
N SER A 26 -12.92 -5.38 8.32
CA SER A 26 -11.76 -6.14 8.81
C SER A 26 -11.71 -6.16 10.34
N ARG A 27 -11.87 -5.00 10.99
CA ARG A 27 -11.88 -4.89 12.46
C ARG A 27 -13.07 -5.60 13.11
N SER A 28 -14.20 -5.74 12.43
CA SER A 28 -15.36 -6.48 12.94
C SER A 28 -15.25 -8.00 12.76
N GLY A 29 -14.15 -8.51 12.17
CA GLY A 29 -13.98 -9.94 11.89
C GLY A 29 -14.89 -10.47 10.78
N LEU A 30 -15.46 -9.60 9.95
CA LEU A 30 -16.34 -9.97 8.84
C LEU A 30 -15.58 -10.18 7.51
N SER A 31 -14.27 -9.94 7.49
CA SER A 31 -13.40 -10.18 6.33
C SER A 31 -12.82 -11.59 6.32
N ASP A 32 -12.54 -12.11 5.14
CA ASP A 32 -11.77 -13.34 4.96
C ASP A 32 -10.34 -13.17 5.51
N PRO A 33 -9.89 -14.01 6.47
CA PRO A 33 -8.56 -13.90 7.07
C PRO A 33 -7.42 -14.21 6.10
N ASN A 34 -7.70 -14.83 4.93
CA ASN A 34 -6.70 -15.14 3.91
C ASN A 34 -6.58 -14.05 2.84
N ARG A 35 -7.24 -12.90 3.01
CA ARG A 35 -7.21 -11.79 2.05
C ARG A 35 -6.66 -10.51 2.69
N PRO A 36 -6.07 -9.59 1.89
CA PRO A 36 -5.76 -8.26 2.37
C PRO A 36 -6.99 -7.56 2.95
N THR A 37 -6.81 -6.78 4.01
CA THR A 37 -7.85 -5.96 4.65
C THR A 37 -8.61 -5.08 3.65
N GLY A 38 -7.91 -4.55 2.65
CA GLY A 38 -8.49 -3.83 1.52
C GLY A 38 -7.50 -3.78 0.37
N SER A 39 -8.01 -3.84 -0.86
CA SER A 39 -7.24 -3.67 -2.08
C SER A 39 -7.99 -2.66 -2.95
N PHE A 40 -7.31 -1.60 -3.37
CA PHE A 40 -7.91 -0.47 -4.07
C PHE A 40 -7.07 -0.09 -5.28
N LEU A 41 -7.74 0.38 -6.33
CA LEU A 41 -7.10 1.01 -7.48
C LEU A 41 -7.63 2.45 -7.59
N PHE A 42 -6.75 3.42 -7.39
CA PHE A 42 -7.11 4.84 -7.49
C PHE A 42 -6.63 5.42 -8.83
N LEU A 43 -7.57 5.85 -9.66
CA LEU A 43 -7.31 6.48 -10.95
C LEU A 43 -7.60 7.99 -10.88
N GLY A 44 -6.88 8.79 -11.65
CA GLY A 44 -7.01 10.25 -11.66
C GLY A 44 -5.70 10.96 -11.97
N PRO A 45 -5.74 12.28 -12.21
CA PRO A 45 -4.53 13.04 -12.53
C PRO A 45 -3.59 13.15 -11.32
N THR A 46 -2.35 13.54 -11.57
CA THR A 46 -1.36 13.84 -10.53
C THR A 46 -1.86 14.96 -9.61
N GLY A 47 -1.54 14.89 -8.32
CA GLY A 47 -1.83 15.95 -7.36
C GLY A 47 -3.24 15.93 -6.73
N VAL A 48 -4.11 15.00 -7.10
CA VAL A 48 -5.47 14.90 -6.51
C VAL A 48 -5.55 14.24 -5.12
N GLY A 49 -4.41 13.85 -4.55
CA GLY A 49 -4.32 13.34 -3.17
C GLY A 49 -4.28 11.82 -3.01
N LYS A 50 -4.02 11.03 -4.07
CA LYS A 50 -3.93 9.56 -3.98
C LYS A 50 -2.86 9.10 -2.98
N THR A 51 -1.63 9.61 -3.12
CA THR A 51 -0.51 9.31 -2.22
C THR A 51 -0.76 9.87 -0.82
N GLU A 52 -1.39 11.04 -0.73
CA GLU A 52 -1.70 11.69 0.56
C GLU A 52 -2.73 10.88 1.35
N LEU A 53 -3.74 10.28 0.69
CA LEU A 53 -4.68 9.37 1.31
C LEU A 53 -3.97 8.15 1.93
N CYS A 54 -2.98 7.58 1.25
CA CYS A 54 -2.19 6.47 1.78
C CYS A 54 -1.36 6.88 3.01
N LYS A 55 -0.75 8.07 3.00
CA LYS A 55 -0.02 8.62 4.16
C LYS A 55 -0.93 8.89 5.35
N ALA A 56 -2.05 9.56 5.12
CA ALA A 56 -3.06 9.84 6.13
C ALA A 56 -3.62 8.53 6.73
N LEU A 57 -3.84 7.52 5.89
CA LEU A 57 -4.28 6.19 6.34
C LEU A 57 -3.22 5.50 7.21
N ALA A 58 -1.95 5.53 6.82
CA ALA A 58 -0.86 4.96 7.62
C ALA A 58 -0.75 5.65 8.98
N GLY A 59 -0.77 6.99 9.00
CA GLY A 59 -0.78 7.78 10.23
C GLY A 59 -1.98 7.46 11.11
N PHE A 60 -3.18 7.34 10.54
CA PHE A 60 -4.38 7.00 11.33
C PHE A 60 -4.37 5.58 11.89
N LEU A 61 -3.88 4.58 11.12
CA LEU A 61 -3.92 3.18 11.53
C LEU A 61 -2.79 2.79 12.49
N PHE A 62 -1.62 3.40 12.34
CA PHE A 62 -0.38 2.98 12.99
C PHE A 62 0.29 4.09 13.80
N ASP A 63 -0.35 5.26 13.92
CA ASP A 63 0.20 6.45 14.59
C ASP A 63 1.56 6.90 14.01
N SER A 64 1.84 6.50 12.76
CA SER A 64 3.09 6.78 12.06
C SER A 64 2.95 6.59 10.55
N GLU A 65 3.42 7.57 9.77
CA GLU A 65 3.51 7.45 8.32
C GLU A 65 4.59 6.46 7.87
N GLU A 66 5.52 6.07 8.75
CA GLU A 66 6.59 5.13 8.40
C GLU A 66 6.07 3.72 8.10
N HIS A 67 4.81 3.44 8.44
CA HIS A 67 4.11 2.22 8.04
C HIS A 67 3.54 2.28 6.61
N LEU A 68 3.84 3.34 5.85
CA LEU A 68 3.64 3.37 4.40
C LEU A 68 4.85 2.73 3.70
N VAL A 69 4.66 1.56 3.12
CA VAL A 69 5.60 0.97 2.17
C VAL A 69 5.22 1.47 0.78
N ARG A 70 6.03 2.36 0.21
CA ARG A 70 5.83 2.90 -1.13
C ARG A 70 6.78 2.23 -2.11
N ILE A 71 6.24 1.78 -3.24
CA ILE A 71 6.99 1.22 -4.35
C ILE A 71 6.63 2.03 -5.59
N ASP A 72 7.63 2.66 -6.19
CA ASP A 72 7.50 3.32 -7.49
C ASP A 72 7.61 2.26 -8.58
N MET A 73 6.50 1.97 -9.26
CA MET A 73 6.45 0.91 -10.27
C MET A 73 7.15 1.30 -11.58
N SER A 74 7.47 2.58 -11.78
CA SER A 74 8.26 3.02 -12.94
C SER A 74 9.66 2.41 -12.95
N GLU A 75 10.23 2.10 -11.79
CA GLU A 75 11.52 1.40 -11.65
C GLU A 75 11.46 -0.09 -12.05
N PHE A 76 10.25 -0.62 -12.23
CA PHE A 76 9.98 -2.04 -12.44
C PHE A 76 9.29 -2.37 -13.78
N MET A 77 9.28 -1.44 -14.74
CA MET A 77 8.64 -1.63 -16.05
C MET A 77 9.32 -2.72 -16.92
N GLU A 78 10.62 -2.96 -16.71
CA GLU A 78 11.36 -3.92 -17.53
C GLU A 78 11.19 -5.36 -17.00
N LYS A 79 11.01 -6.35 -17.88
CA LYS A 79 10.76 -7.74 -17.47
C LYS A 79 11.75 -8.32 -16.47
N HIS A 80 13.02 -7.95 -16.57
CA HIS A 80 14.08 -8.46 -15.68
C HIS A 80 14.13 -7.74 -14.34
N SER A 81 13.54 -6.55 -14.23
CA SER A 81 13.49 -5.78 -12.99
C SER A 81 12.55 -6.40 -11.95
N VAL A 82 11.57 -7.20 -12.38
CA VAL A 82 10.62 -7.91 -11.50
C VAL A 82 11.35 -8.80 -10.48
N ALA A 83 12.47 -9.42 -10.86
CA ALA A 83 13.27 -10.24 -9.95
C ALA A 83 13.81 -9.43 -8.77
N ARG A 84 14.08 -8.12 -8.93
CA ARG A 84 14.48 -7.24 -7.81
C ARG A 84 13.33 -6.96 -6.87
N LEU A 85 12.09 -6.92 -7.38
CA LEU A 85 10.90 -6.65 -6.59
C LEU A 85 10.55 -7.85 -5.68
N ILE A 86 10.55 -9.06 -6.24
CA ILE A 86 10.10 -10.28 -5.53
C ILE A 86 11.24 -11.15 -4.97
N GLY A 87 12.47 -10.95 -5.45
CA GLY A 87 13.65 -11.73 -5.09
C GLY A 87 14.15 -12.59 -6.24
N ALA A 88 15.46 -12.85 -6.25
CA ALA A 88 16.08 -13.75 -7.21
C ALA A 88 15.64 -15.21 -6.94
N PRO A 89 15.59 -16.08 -7.97
CA PRO A 89 15.34 -17.50 -7.75
C PRO A 89 16.53 -18.21 -7.08
N PRO A 90 16.32 -19.39 -6.45
CA PRO A 90 17.39 -20.17 -5.85
C PRO A 90 18.54 -20.43 -6.84
N GLY A 91 19.78 -20.23 -6.39
CA GLY A 91 20.99 -20.42 -7.22
C GLY A 91 21.43 -19.18 -8.01
N TYR A 92 20.72 -18.05 -7.89
CA TYR A 92 21.13 -16.76 -8.46
C TYR A 92 21.66 -15.83 -7.37
N VAL A 93 22.52 -14.88 -7.76
CA VAL A 93 23.03 -13.82 -6.87
C VAL A 93 21.84 -13.01 -6.32
N GLY A 94 21.81 -12.78 -5.00
CA GLY A 94 20.72 -12.08 -4.32
C GLY A 94 19.58 -12.97 -3.84
N TYR A 95 19.66 -14.30 -3.96
CA TYR A 95 18.62 -15.21 -3.47
C TYR A 95 18.37 -15.06 -1.95
N GLU A 96 19.43 -14.96 -1.15
CA GLU A 96 19.32 -14.83 0.31
C GLU A 96 18.87 -13.44 0.77
N GLU A 97 18.96 -12.43 -0.09
CA GLU A 97 18.60 -11.05 0.22
C GLU A 97 17.08 -10.80 0.15
N GLY A 98 16.35 -11.66 -0.57
CA GLY A 98 14.93 -11.46 -0.86
C GLY A 98 14.68 -10.33 -1.86
N GLY A 99 13.40 -10.08 -2.17
CA GLY A 99 12.98 -8.95 -2.99
C GLY A 99 12.74 -7.68 -2.20
N TYR A 100 12.79 -6.54 -2.90
CA TYR A 100 12.48 -5.24 -2.33
C TYR A 100 11.10 -5.21 -1.65
N LEU A 101 10.07 -5.70 -2.32
CA LEU A 101 8.70 -5.78 -1.76
C LEU A 101 8.63 -6.80 -0.63
N THR A 102 9.18 -8.00 -0.84
CA THR A 102 9.04 -9.10 0.12
C THR A 102 9.73 -8.77 1.44
N GLU A 103 10.93 -8.18 1.40
CA GLU A 103 11.64 -7.79 2.63
C GLU A 103 11.01 -6.56 3.30
N ALA A 104 10.50 -5.58 2.53
CA ALA A 104 9.79 -4.44 3.10
C ALA A 104 8.57 -4.88 3.90
N VAL A 105 7.74 -5.77 3.33
CA VAL A 105 6.56 -6.33 4.00
C VAL A 105 6.96 -7.27 5.13
N ARG A 106 8.02 -8.08 4.99
CA ARG A 106 8.49 -8.96 6.07
C ARG A 106 8.92 -8.18 7.31
N ARG A 107 9.58 -7.03 7.13
CA ARG A 107 10.00 -6.13 8.22
C ARG A 107 8.83 -5.36 8.83
N LYS A 108 7.82 -5.00 8.02
CA LYS A 108 6.63 -4.24 8.43
C LYS A 108 5.35 -4.92 7.95
N PRO A 109 4.93 -6.04 8.57
CA PRO A 109 3.78 -6.82 8.11
C PRO A 109 2.43 -6.08 8.26
N TYR A 110 2.37 -5.12 9.18
CA TYR A 110 1.26 -4.20 9.34
C TYR A 110 1.61 -2.86 8.70
N SER A 111 1.29 -2.71 7.42
CA SER A 111 1.63 -1.54 6.63
C SER A 111 0.53 -1.20 5.62
N VAL A 112 0.48 0.06 5.20
CA VAL A 112 -0.17 0.44 3.94
C VAL A 112 0.85 0.23 2.82
N LEU A 113 0.52 -0.61 1.84
CA LEU A 113 1.35 -0.79 0.64
C LEU A 113 0.80 0.08 -0.48
N LEU A 114 1.61 1.02 -0.96
CA LEU A 114 1.32 1.85 -2.12
C LEU A 114 2.19 1.41 -3.29
N LEU A 115 1.54 0.96 -4.36
CA LEU A 115 2.14 0.81 -5.68
C LEU A 115 1.82 2.07 -6.47
N ASP A 116 2.81 2.92 -6.68
CA ASP A 116 2.69 4.20 -7.38
C ASP A 116 3.06 4.04 -8.86
N GLU A 117 2.54 4.89 -9.74
CA GLU A 117 2.87 4.89 -11.18
C GLU A 117 2.71 3.51 -11.86
N VAL A 118 1.57 2.83 -11.64
CA VAL A 118 1.25 1.48 -12.18
C VAL A 118 0.80 1.52 -13.65
N GLU A 119 1.14 2.58 -14.38
CA GLU A 119 0.72 2.81 -15.76
C GLU A 119 1.44 1.92 -16.78
#